data_AF-A0A657IV40-F1
#
_entry.id   AF-A0A657IV40-F1
#
_cell.length_a   1.000
_cell.length_b   1.000
_cell.length_c   1.000
_cell.angle_alpha   90.00
_cell.angle_beta   90.00
_cell.angle_gamma   90.00
#
_symmetry.space_group_name_H-M   'P 1'
#
loop_
_entity.id
_entity.type
_entity.pdbx_description
1 polymer ?
#
loop_
_entity_poly.entity_id
_entity_poly.type
_entity_poly.pdbx_seq_one_letter_code
_entity_poly.pdbx_strand_id
1 'polypeptide(L)'
;MPFETEMFIPHASLVRVGYRSFDRQWVIADSRLINDCRPPLWEGRIPGQVYVTEQHSFHPKQGPGLSFSGLLPDMHHFNNRGGRVLPMLNPDGTANLPIGLLDTLTGRLGTESPDLM
;
A
#
# COMPACT_ATOMS: atom_id res chain seq x y z
N MET A 1 -16.14 16.31 -33.07
CA MET A 1 -16.51 15.21 -32.15
C MET A 1 -15.53 15.20 -30.98
N PRO A 2 -15.94 14.95 -29.72
CA PRO A 2 -15.09 15.17 -28.54
C PRO A 2 -13.85 14.25 -28.40
N PHE A 3 -13.54 13.45 -29.42
CA PHE A 3 -12.46 12.46 -29.40
C PHE A 3 -11.53 12.56 -30.63
N GLU A 4 -11.49 13.69 -31.34
CA GLU A 4 -10.77 13.83 -32.62
C GLU A 4 -9.24 13.81 -32.54
N THR A 5 -8.64 13.84 -31.34
CA THR A 5 -7.19 13.69 -31.15
C THR A 5 -6.89 12.48 -30.29
N GLU A 6 -6.70 11.34 -30.95
CA GLU A 6 -6.22 10.12 -30.31
C GLU A 6 -4.69 10.13 -30.28
N MET A 7 -4.12 10.08 -29.07
CA MET A 7 -2.69 9.89 -28.88
C MET A 7 -2.45 8.41 -28.57
N PHE A 8 -1.88 7.68 -29.52
CA PHE A 8 -1.56 6.27 -29.34
C PHE A 8 -0.35 6.12 -28.41
N ILE A 9 -0.48 5.28 -27.38
CA ILE A 9 0.58 4.97 -26.43
C ILE A 9 1.00 3.52 -26.68
N PRO A 10 2.11 3.28 -27.39
CA PRO A 10 2.49 1.94 -27.85
C PRO A 10 2.89 1.00 -26.70
N HIS A 11 3.27 1.55 -25.55
CA HIS A 11 3.74 0.80 -24.39
C HIS A 11 3.07 1.31 -23.11
N ALA A 12 2.01 0.62 -22.70
CA ALA A 12 1.37 0.87 -21.42
C ALA A 12 2.28 0.38 -20.27
N SER A 13 2.51 1.23 -19.27
CA SER A 13 3.20 0.82 -18.04
C SER A 13 2.29 -0.12 -17.26
N LEU A 14 2.65 -1.40 -17.17
CA LEU A 14 1.89 -2.39 -16.41
C LEU A 14 2.52 -2.58 -15.03
N VAL A 15 1.70 -2.43 -13.99
CA VAL A 15 2.13 -2.63 -12.60
C VAL A 15 1.28 -3.70 -11.94
N ARG A 16 1.95 -4.63 -11.24
CA ARG A 16 1.26 -5.62 -10.42
C ARG A 16 0.87 -5.02 -9.08
N VAL A 17 -0.40 -5.16 -8.71
CA VAL A 17 -1.01 -4.62 -7.49
C VAL A 17 -1.65 -5.74 -6.67
N GLY A 18 -1.83 -5.52 -5.37
CA GLY A 18 -2.64 -6.38 -4.52
C GLY A 18 -4.11 -5.97 -4.67
N TYR A 19 -4.92 -6.77 -5.37
CA TYR A 19 -6.33 -6.44 -5.58
C TYR A 19 -7.18 -6.80 -4.37
N ARG A 20 -7.04 -8.04 -3.88
CA ARG A 20 -7.60 -8.52 -2.62
C ARG A 20 -6.49 -9.21 -1.83
N SER A 21 -6.75 -9.54 -0.57
CA SER A 21 -5.82 -10.36 0.23
C SER A 21 -5.39 -11.59 -0.57
N PHE A 22 -4.10 -11.64 -0.89
CA PHE A 22 -3.45 -12.71 -1.68
C PHE A 22 -3.82 -12.79 -3.17
N ASP A 23 -4.67 -11.89 -3.68
CA ASP A 23 -4.97 -11.75 -5.11
C ASP A 23 -4.09 -10.68 -5.75
N ARG A 24 -3.51 -11.00 -6.91
CA ARG A 24 -2.56 -10.16 -7.63
C ARG A 24 -3.09 -9.89 -9.02
N GLN A 25 -3.23 -8.62 -9.37
CA GLN A 25 -3.69 -8.21 -10.68
C GLN A 25 -2.72 -7.21 -11.31
N TRP A 26 -2.85 -7.02 -12.62
CA TRP A 26 -2.10 -6.02 -13.36
C TRP A 26 -3.00 -4.82 -13.64
N VAL A 27 -2.47 -3.62 -13.46
CA VAL A 27 -3.13 -2.37 -13.86
C VAL A 27 -2.27 -1.65 -14.87
N ILE A 28 -2.91 -0.91 -15.76
CA ILE A 28 -2.24 0.10 -16.56
C ILE A 28 -2.01 1.30 -15.63
N ALA A 29 -0.75 1.52 -15.25
CA ALA A 29 -0.32 2.59 -14.36
C ALA A 29 -0.30 3.93 -15.09
N ASP A 30 -1.49 4.38 -15.51
CA ASP A 30 -1.73 5.65 -16.18
C ASP A 30 -2.86 6.38 -15.46
N SER A 31 -2.59 7.61 -15.04
CA SER A 31 -3.55 8.35 -14.22
C SER A 31 -4.81 8.77 -14.95
N ARG A 32 -4.80 8.74 -16.28
CA ARG A 32 -5.99 9.01 -17.10
C ARG A 32 -6.94 7.82 -17.15
N LEU A 33 -6.46 6.62 -16.78
CA LEU A 33 -7.23 5.38 -16.82
C LEU A 33 -7.68 4.90 -15.44
N ILE A 34 -7.22 5.55 -14.37
CA ILE A 34 -7.51 5.18 -12.99
C ILE A 34 -8.38 6.27 -12.34
N ASN A 35 -9.57 5.89 -11.87
CA ASN A 35 -10.56 6.81 -11.33
C ASN A 35 -10.05 7.71 -10.18
N ASP A 36 -9.30 7.13 -9.23
CA ASP A 36 -8.61 7.86 -8.16
C ASP A 36 -7.24 7.21 -7.96
N CYS A 37 -6.21 7.81 -8.56
CA CYS A 37 -4.85 7.27 -8.50
C CYS A 37 -4.25 7.30 -7.12
N ARG A 38 -4.63 8.28 -6.28
CA ARG A 38 -3.94 8.59 -5.02
C ARG A 38 -2.41 8.66 -5.18
N PRO A 39 -1.88 9.71 -5.84
CA PRO A 39 -0.45 9.84 -6.12
C PRO A 39 0.50 9.53 -4.95
N PRO A 40 0.22 9.97 -3.70
CA PRO A 40 1.08 9.63 -2.55
C PRO A 40 1.23 8.13 -2.28
N LEU A 41 0.21 7.32 -2.62
CA LEU A 41 0.29 5.86 -2.51
C LEU A 41 1.32 5.30 -3.49
N TRP A 42 1.35 5.83 -4.72
CA TRP A 42 2.30 5.43 -5.77
C TRP A 42 3.73 5.90 -5.48
N GLU A 43 3.90 7.08 -4.86
CA GLU A 43 5.21 7.55 -4.39
C GLU A 43 5.83 6.61 -3.36
N GLY A 44 5.01 5.99 -2.50
CA GLY A 44 5.45 4.98 -1.55
C GLY A 44 5.81 3.63 -2.18
N ARG A 45 5.65 3.42 -3.50
CA ARG A 45 5.96 2.16 -4.19
C ARG A 45 7.46 2.06 -4.49
N ILE A 46 8.24 1.85 -3.42
CA ILE A 46 9.69 1.75 -3.45
C ILE A 46 10.17 0.33 -3.13
N PRO A 47 11.42 -0.05 -3.48
CA PRO A 47 12.00 -1.32 -3.04
C PRO A 47 11.97 -1.47 -1.51
N GLY A 48 11.71 -2.69 -1.03
CA GLY A 48 11.64 -2.98 0.41
C GLY A 48 10.33 -2.55 1.10
N GLN A 49 9.42 -1.86 0.39
CA GLN A 49 8.15 -1.42 0.96
C GLN A 49 7.26 -2.62 1.35
N VAL A 50 6.68 -2.51 2.54
CA VAL A 50 5.61 -3.39 3.02
C VAL A 50 4.43 -2.52 3.44
N TYR A 51 3.24 -2.89 3.00
CA TYR A 51 2.00 -2.24 3.38
C TYR A 51 1.24 -3.15 4.33
N VAL A 52 0.79 -2.59 5.46
CA VAL A 52 -0.26 -3.19 6.28
C VAL A 52 -1.59 -2.70 5.75
N THR A 53 -2.52 -3.62 5.51
CA THR A 53 -3.90 -3.28 5.21
C THR A 53 -4.82 -3.83 6.28
N GLU A 54 -5.70 -2.97 6.78
CA GLU A 54 -6.63 -3.29 7.86
C GLU A 54 -8.02 -2.72 7.58
N GLN A 55 -9.02 -3.24 8.30
CA GLN A 55 -10.34 -2.66 8.31
C GLN A 55 -10.45 -1.58 9.38
N HIS A 56 -10.53 -0.31 8.97
CA HIS A 56 -10.57 0.81 9.91
C HIS A 56 -12.00 1.16 10.36
N SER A 57 -13.00 0.91 9.51
CA SER A 57 -14.39 1.34 9.76
C SER A 57 -15.30 0.27 10.37
N PHE A 58 -14.87 -0.99 10.37
CA PHE A 58 -15.70 -2.10 10.84
C PHE A 58 -14.86 -3.10 11.63
N HIS A 59 -15.39 -3.53 12.77
CA HIS A 59 -14.75 -4.58 13.56
C HIS A 59 -14.69 -5.90 12.77
N PRO A 60 -13.50 -6.51 12.57
CA PRO A 60 -13.33 -7.70 11.74
C PRO A 60 -13.98 -8.97 12.32
N LYS A 61 -14.53 -8.92 13.54
CA LYS A 61 -15.15 -10.04 14.26
C LYS A 61 -14.16 -11.19 14.46
N GLN A 62 -14.27 -12.26 13.68
CA GLN A 62 -13.43 -13.46 13.78
C GLN A 62 -12.54 -13.58 12.55
N GLY A 63 -11.29 -14.02 12.76
CA GLY A 63 -10.29 -14.20 11.72
C GLY A 63 -9.17 -13.15 11.76
N PRO A 64 -8.33 -13.09 10.72
CA PRO A 64 -7.24 -12.12 10.63
C PRO A 64 -7.77 -10.69 10.71
N GLY A 65 -7.12 -9.84 11.51
CA GLY A 65 -7.47 -8.41 11.63
C GLY A 65 -6.74 -7.50 10.65
N LEU A 66 -5.67 -8.00 10.04
CA LEU A 66 -4.78 -7.27 9.13
C LEU A 66 -4.17 -8.23 8.10
N SER A 67 -3.67 -7.68 6.99
CA SER A 67 -2.84 -8.40 6.03
C SER A 67 -1.65 -7.54 5.60
N PHE A 68 -0.56 -8.21 5.22
CA PHE A 68 0.65 -7.56 4.74
C PHE A 68 0.82 -7.82 3.24
N SER A 69 1.35 -6.83 2.52
CA SER A 69 1.63 -6.94 1.09
C SER A 69 2.86 -6.11 0.72
N GLY A 70 3.75 -6.68 -0.10
CA GLY A 70 4.79 -5.91 -0.80
C GLY A 70 4.30 -5.29 -2.12
N LEU A 71 3.03 -5.49 -2.47
CA LEU A 71 2.39 -4.88 -3.63
C LEU A 71 1.50 -3.72 -3.18
N LEU A 72 1.40 -2.70 -4.04
CA LEU A 72 0.48 -1.59 -3.88
C LEU A 72 -0.95 -2.12 -3.69
N PRO A 73 -1.62 -1.88 -2.55
CA PRO A 73 -2.94 -2.41 -2.29
C PRO A 73 -4.05 -1.56 -2.91
N ASP A 74 -5.07 -2.21 -3.47
CA ASP A 74 -6.33 -1.59 -3.86
C ASP A 74 -7.12 -1.09 -2.63
N MET A 75 -8.06 -0.17 -2.84
CA MET A 75 -8.95 0.36 -1.80
C MET A 75 -9.68 -0.74 -1.02
N HIS A 76 -10.05 -1.84 -1.69
CA HIS A 76 -10.76 -2.97 -1.10
C HIS A 76 -9.87 -4.20 -0.85
N HIS A 77 -8.55 -3.99 -0.74
CA HIS A 77 -7.59 -5.07 -0.56
C HIS A 77 -7.93 -5.99 0.61
N PHE A 78 -8.29 -5.43 1.77
CA PHE A 78 -8.63 -6.20 2.95
C PHE A 78 -10.13 -6.50 3.03
N ASN A 79 -10.48 -7.78 3.12
CA ASN A 79 -11.86 -8.26 3.34
C ASN A 79 -12.91 -7.69 2.35
N ASN A 80 -12.50 -7.36 1.11
CA ASN A 80 -13.33 -6.78 0.06
C ASN A 80 -14.11 -5.53 0.52
N ARG A 81 -13.54 -4.78 1.47
CA ARG A 81 -14.13 -3.57 2.02
C ARG A 81 -13.08 -2.47 2.07
N GLY A 82 -13.55 -1.23 1.99
CA GLY A 82 -12.70 -0.05 2.10
C GLY A 82 -11.99 -0.07 3.45
N GLY A 83 -10.66 -0.13 3.41
CA GLY A 83 -9.81 -0.20 4.59
C GLY A 83 -8.82 0.95 4.66
N ARG A 84 -7.85 0.82 5.57
CA ARG A 84 -6.69 1.70 5.67
C ARG A 84 -5.44 0.96 5.22
N VAL A 85 -4.55 1.70 4.57
CA VAL A 85 -3.22 1.23 4.18
C VAL A 85 -2.21 2.00 5.03
N LEU A 86 -1.29 1.27 5.66
CA LEU A 86 -0.21 1.82 6.48
C LEU A 86 1.12 1.36 5.85
N PRO A 87 1.84 2.25 5.13
CA PRO A 87 3.15 1.92 4.58
C PRO A 87 4.20 1.88 5.70
N MET A 88 5.15 0.95 5.59
CA MET A 88 6.27 0.81 6.50
C MET A 88 7.33 1.90 6.29
N LEU A 89 7.53 2.34 5.05
CA LEU A 89 8.52 3.34 4.65
C LEU A 89 7.84 4.60 4.09
N ASN A 90 8.44 5.76 4.35
CA ASN A 90 8.17 7.00 3.63
C ASN A 90 8.67 6.89 2.18
N PRO A 91 8.22 7.76 1.26
CA PRO A 91 8.69 7.75 -0.14
C PRO A 91 10.20 7.91 -0.33
N ASP A 92 10.90 8.49 0.65
CA ASP A 92 12.36 8.64 0.65
C ASP A 92 13.11 7.40 1.18
N GLY A 93 12.38 6.35 1.59
CA GLY A 93 12.93 5.11 2.14
C GLY A 93 13.15 5.11 3.65
N THR A 94 12.92 6.22 4.34
CA THR A 94 13.01 6.26 5.80
C THR A 94 11.85 5.51 6.46
N ALA A 95 12.05 4.98 7.66
CA ALA A 95 10.98 4.31 8.40
C ALA A 95 9.81 5.27 8.68
N ASN A 96 8.59 4.84 8.36
CA ASN A 96 7.36 5.56 8.67
C ASN A 96 6.91 5.26 10.11
N LEU A 97 7.80 5.57 11.06
CA LEU A 97 7.57 5.42 12.49
C LEU A 97 7.92 6.73 13.21
N PRO A 98 7.19 7.07 14.28
CA PRO A 98 7.59 8.16 15.16
C PRO A 98 9.00 7.95 15.73
N ILE A 99 9.76 9.05 15.82
CA ILE A 99 11.10 9.05 16.41
C ILE A 99 11.03 8.55 17.86
N GLY A 100 11.93 7.63 18.23
CA GLY A 100 12.04 7.05 19.58
C GLY A 100 10.96 6.01 19.93
N LEU A 101 10.05 5.68 19.01
CA LEU A 101 9.00 4.70 19.28
C LEU A 101 9.58 3.31 19.59
N LEU A 102 10.52 2.84 18.77
CA LEU A 102 11.11 1.50 18.94
C LEU A 102 11.89 1.40 20.24
N ASP A 103 12.78 2.36 20.52
CA ASP A 103 13.55 2.41 21.77
C ASP A 103 12.62 2.37 22.99
N THR A 104 11.52 3.12 22.94
CA THR A 104 10.51 3.16 24.01
C THR A 104 9.83 1.80 24.19
N LEU A 105 9.45 1.13 23.09
CA LEU A 105 8.80 -0.18 23.13
C LEU A 105 9.75 -1.28 23.58
N THR A 106 10.97 -1.32 23.04
CA THR A 106 12.07 -2.20 23.45
C THR A 106 12.32 -2.08 24.96
N GLY A 107 12.47 -0.86 25.47
CA GLY A 107 12.69 -0.61 26.90
C GLY A 107 11.52 -1.05 27.79
N ARG A 108 10.27 -0.97 27.31
CA ARG A 108 9.08 -1.38 28.07
C ARG A 108 8.74 -2.87 27.98
N LEU A 109 8.99 -3.48 26.83
CA LEU A 109 8.65 -4.88 26.57
C LEU A 109 9.80 -5.84 26.93
N GLY A 110 11.01 -5.32 27.19
CA GLY A 110 12.18 -6.13 27.51
C GLY A 110 12.65 -6.97 26.32
N THR A 111 12.40 -6.51 25.10
CA THR A 111 12.78 -7.18 23.85
C THR A 111 13.92 -6.42 23.19
N GLU A 112 14.75 -7.09 22.39
CA GLU A 112 15.74 -6.42 21.54
C GLU A 112 15.06 -5.55 20.48
N SER A 113 15.72 -4.46 20.06
CA SER A 113 15.20 -3.62 18.98
C SER A 113 15.33 -4.35 17.65
N PRO A 114 14.25 -4.50 16.86
CA PRO A 114 14.36 -5.07 15.54
C PRO A 114 15.19 -4.15 14.64
N ASP A 115 16.15 -4.73 13.92
CA ASP A 115 16.97 -4.02 12.95
C ASP A 115 16.09 -3.65 11.74
N LEU A 116 15.58 -2.41 11.73
CA LEU A 116 14.93 -1.83 10.57
C LEU A 116 16.05 -1.23 9.72
N MET A 117 16.55 -2.03 8.76
CA MET A 117 17.60 -1.74 7.77
C MET A 117 17.92 -0.25 7.55
#